data_AF-A0A2D9N0S6-F1
#
_entry.id   AF-A0A2D9N0S6-F1
#
_cell.length_a   1.000
_cell.length_b   1.000
_cell.length_c   1.000
_cell.angle_alpha   90.00
_cell.angle_beta   90.00
_cell.angle_gamma   90.00
#
_symmetry.space_group_name_H-M   'P 1'
#
loop_
_entity.id
_entity.type
_entity.pdbx_description
1 polymer ?
#
loop_
_entity_poly.entity_id
_entity_poly.type
_entity_poly.pdbx_seq_one_letter_code
_entity_poly.pdbx_strand_id
1 'polypeptide(L)'
;KAKSLSPANIISSMEKGDFYSSSGIIISEIKSNARVFSFKIKPEDGVSYTTRFIGTRKNFKSSPDKAKRNSTKPIDAGIGVTLGQAQSLEPSYTFKGDELYVRAEVTSSKKKANPYVAGEFERAWIQPVRPSK
;
A
#
# COMPACT_ATOMS: atom_id res chain seq x y z
N LYS A 1 4.77 -11.02 -10.49
CA LYS A 1 5.24 -10.10 -11.55
C LYS A 1 5.06 -10.78 -12.92
N ALA A 2 4.70 -10.05 -13.97
CA ALA A 2 4.45 -10.63 -15.30
C ALA A 2 5.71 -11.25 -15.92
N LYS A 3 5.55 -12.41 -16.57
CA LYS A 3 6.64 -13.12 -17.27
C LYS A 3 7.08 -12.41 -18.55
N SER A 4 6.19 -11.70 -19.21
CA SER A 4 6.47 -10.84 -20.37
C SER A 4 5.45 -9.70 -20.46
N LEU A 5 5.69 -8.76 -21.36
CA LEU A 5 4.82 -7.59 -21.60
C LEU A 5 3.61 -7.90 -22.49
N SER A 6 3.23 -9.17 -22.68
CA SER A 6 2.00 -9.50 -23.39
C SER A 6 0.77 -9.12 -22.56
N PRO A 7 -0.34 -8.68 -23.20
CA PRO A 7 -1.55 -8.31 -22.47
C PRO A 7 -2.04 -9.41 -21.52
N ALA A 8 -2.04 -10.67 -21.97
CA ALA A 8 -2.47 -11.81 -21.16
C ALA A 8 -1.61 -11.99 -19.89
N ASN A 9 -0.29 -11.82 -19.98
CA ASN A 9 0.61 -11.97 -18.84
C ASN A 9 0.49 -10.80 -17.85
N ILE A 10 0.23 -9.59 -18.34
CA ILE A 10 -0.04 -8.41 -17.52
C ILE A 10 -1.35 -8.60 -16.76
N ILE A 11 -2.43 -8.96 -17.46
CA ILE A 11 -3.77 -9.20 -16.87
C ILE A 11 -3.67 -10.29 -15.80
N SER A 12 -3.08 -11.45 -16.13
CA SER A 12 -2.93 -12.54 -15.17
C SER A 12 -2.14 -12.14 -13.91
N SER A 13 -1.15 -11.25 -14.05
CA SER A 13 -0.39 -10.74 -12.90
C SER A 13 -1.21 -9.78 -12.06
N MET A 14 -2.02 -8.92 -12.69
CA MET A 14 -2.93 -8.02 -11.98
C MET A 14 -3.98 -8.81 -11.20
N GLU A 15 -4.58 -9.85 -11.80
CA GLU A 15 -5.58 -10.71 -11.16
C GLU A 15 -5.02 -11.49 -9.97
N LYS A 16 -3.74 -11.87 -10.01
CA LYS A 16 -3.04 -12.55 -8.92
C LYS A 16 -2.55 -11.62 -7.80
N GLY A 17 -2.75 -10.30 -7.94
CA GLY A 17 -2.21 -9.31 -6.99
C GLY A 17 -0.70 -9.08 -7.14
N ASP A 18 -0.12 -9.57 -8.22
CA ASP A 18 1.31 -9.62 -8.55
C ASP A 18 1.77 -8.36 -9.30
N PHE A 19 1.13 -7.23 -8.96
CA PHE A 19 1.26 -5.92 -9.61
C PHE A 19 1.25 -4.80 -8.56
N TYR A 20 2.02 -3.74 -8.82
CA TYR A 20 1.98 -2.48 -8.07
C TYR A 20 2.09 -1.32 -9.05
N SER A 21 1.45 -0.19 -8.74
CA SER A 21 1.63 1.03 -9.52
C SER A 21 2.79 1.83 -8.94
N SER A 22 3.60 2.46 -9.79
CA SER A 22 4.75 3.24 -9.36
C SER A 22 5.04 4.38 -10.32
N SER A 23 5.58 5.49 -9.78
CA SER A 23 6.11 6.61 -10.56
C SER A 23 7.64 6.72 -10.54
N GLY A 24 8.35 5.67 -10.11
CA GLY A 24 9.82 5.61 -10.11
C GLY A 24 10.43 4.65 -9.09
N ILE A 25 9.67 4.29 -8.06
CA ILE A 25 10.09 3.33 -7.03
C ILE A 25 10.03 1.90 -7.56
N ILE A 26 11.10 1.13 -7.40
CA ILE A 26 11.16 -0.28 -7.81
C ILE A 26 10.98 -1.16 -6.57
N ILE A 27 9.93 -1.98 -6.57
CA ILE A 27 9.73 -3.07 -5.62
C ILE A 27 10.24 -4.37 -6.25
N SER A 28 11.19 -5.02 -5.58
CA SER A 28 11.84 -6.25 -6.07
C SER A 28 11.10 -7.51 -5.66
N GLU A 29 10.43 -7.49 -4.50
CA GLU A 29 9.70 -8.63 -3.95
C GLU A 29 8.51 -8.14 -3.13
N ILE A 30 7.37 -8.83 -3.23
CA ILE A 30 6.19 -8.63 -2.38
C ILE A 30 5.83 -10.00 -1.80
N LYS A 31 5.65 -10.05 -0.47
CA LYS A 31 5.25 -11.24 0.27
C LYS A 31 4.04 -10.92 1.12
N SER A 32 3.00 -11.73 1.00
CA SER A 32 1.86 -11.67 1.90
C SER A 32 1.46 -13.08 2.28
N ASN A 33 1.30 -13.31 3.58
CA ASN A 33 0.70 -14.53 4.12
C ASN A 33 -0.37 -14.15 5.16
N ALA A 34 -0.87 -15.14 5.89
CA ALA A 34 -1.92 -14.93 6.90
C ALA A 34 -1.57 -13.90 7.98
N ARG A 35 -0.29 -13.73 8.29
CA ARG A 35 0.21 -12.98 9.44
C ARG A 35 1.01 -11.75 9.07
N VAL A 36 1.72 -11.77 7.94
CA VAL A 36 2.66 -10.71 7.58
C VAL A 36 2.47 -10.28 6.12
N PHE A 37 2.51 -8.97 5.92
CA PHE A 37 2.63 -8.32 4.63
C PHE A 37 3.94 -7.52 4.58
N SER A 38 4.86 -7.91 3.71
CA SER A 38 6.17 -7.28 3.57
C SER A 38 6.61 -7.19 2.12
N PHE A 39 7.57 -6.31 1.84
CA PHE A 39 8.13 -6.15 0.51
C PHE A 39 9.54 -5.55 0.58
N LYS A 40 10.26 -5.61 -0.54
CA LYS A 40 11.63 -5.07 -0.65
C LYS A 40 11.67 -3.92 -1.66
N ILE A 41 12.21 -2.78 -1.22
CA ILE A 41 12.43 -1.59 -2.05
C ILE A 41 13.87 -1.65 -2.57
N LYS A 42 14.04 -1.48 -3.89
CA LYS A 42 15.38 -1.32 -4.47
C LYS A 42 15.91 0.07 -4.12
N PRO A 43 17.06 0.18 -3.41
CA PRO A 43 17.60 1.49 -3.02
C PRO A 43 18.16 2.27 -4.20
N GLU A 44 18.16 3.59 -4.06
CA GLU A 44 18.88 4.56 -4.89
C GLU A 44 19.74 5.43 -3.97
N ASP A 45 20.95 5.77 -4.43
CA ASP A 45 21.90 6.55 -3.63
C ASP A 45 21.34 7.93 -3.27
N GLY A 46 21.40 8.27 -1.98
CA GLY A 46 20.89 9.54 -1.46
C GLY A 46 19.36 9.64 -1.38
N VAL A 47 18.62 8.58 -1.71
CA VAL A 47 17.15 8.57 -1.67
C VAL A 47 16.64 7.81 -0.44
N SER A 48 15.85 8.48 0.38
CA SER A 48 15.09 7.90 1.49
C SER A 48 13.68 7.50 1.09
N TYR A 49 13.12 6.50 1.78
CA TYR A 49 11.78 5.97 1.53
C TYR A 49 10.96 5.91 2.82
N THR A 50 9.71 6.37 2.75
CA THR A 50 8.73 6.22 3.83
C THR A 50 7.57 5.37 3.34
N THR A 51 7.31 4.27 4.04
CA THR A 51 6.18 3.38 3.79
C THR A 51 5.07 3.67 4.78
N ARG A 52 3.84 3.86 4.29
CA ARG A 52 2.62 3.88 5.10
C ARG A 52 1.78 2.64 4.79
N PHE A 53 1.44 1.89 5.83
CA PHE A 53 0.44 0.84 5.78
C PHE A 53 -0.92 1.47 6.02
N ILE A 54 -1.82 1.34 5.05
CA ILE A 54 -3.12 2.00 5.03
C ILE A 54 -4.20 0.92 4.95
N GLY A 55 -5.23 0.99 5.79
CA GLY A 55 -6.28 -0.02 5.80
C GLY A 55 -7.55 0.42 6.49
N THR A 56 -8.50 -0.48 6.54
CA THR A 56 -9.80 -0.29 7.21
C THR A 56 -10.03 -1.46 8.14
N ARG A 57 -10.46 -1.22 9.38
CA ARG A 57 -10.82 -2.30 10.31
C ARG A 57 -12.25 -2.77 10.11
N LYS A 58 -12.52 -4.05 10.36
CA LYS A 58 -13.85 -4.70 10.19
C LYS A 58 -14.96 -3.97 10.96
N ASN A 59 -14.62 -3.39 12.12
CA ASN A 59 -15.57 -2.69 13.00
C ASN A 59 -15.79 -1.20 12.65
N PHE A 60 -15.29 -0.69 11.52
CA PHE A 60 -15.42 0.74 11.17
C PHE A 60 -16.88 1.22 11.15
N LYS A 61 -17.82 0.36 10.74
CA LYS A 61 -19.27 0.65 10.77
C LYS A 61 -19.94 0.40 12.12
N SER A 62 -19.25 -0.15 13.10
CA SER A 62 -19.80 -0.50 14.42
C SER A 62 -19.42 0.51 15.50
N SER A 63 -18.95 1.71 15.11
CA SER A 63 -18.62 2.76 16.07
C SER A 63 -19.88 3.23 16.83
N PRO A 64 -19.84 3.37 18.16
CA PRO A 64 -20.94 3.94 18.94
C PRO A 64 -21.16 5.43 18.60
N ASP A 65 -20.14 6.09 18.05
CA ASP A 65 -20.23 7.45 17.55
C ASP A 65 -20.95 7.48 16.20
N LYS A 66 -22.18 8.01 16.21
CA LYS A 66 -23.01 8.16 15.00
C LYS A 66 -22.41 9.14 13.99
N ALA A 67 -21.79 10.22 14.43
CA ALA A 67 -21.18 11.21 13.55
C ALA A 67 -19.99 10.60 12.81
N LYS A 68 -19.16 9.84 13.53
CA LYS A 68 -18.06 9.08 12.94
C LYS A 68 -18.55 8.08 11.89
N ARG A 69 -19.49 7.21 12.26
CA ARG A 69 -20.02 6.15 11.39
C ARG A 69 -20.70 6.68 10.12
N ASN A 70 -21.34 7.84 10.21
CA ASN A 70 -22.06 8.47 9.10
C ASN A 70 -21.24 9.57 8.41
N SER A 71 -19.95 9.71 8.71
CA SER A 71 -19.13 10.74 8.07
C SER A 71 -19.05 10.51 6.56
N THR A 72 -19.24 11.59 5.80
CA THR A 72 -19.03 11.61 4.36
C THR A 72 -17.54 11.62 3.99
N LYS A 73 -16.66 11.90 4.96
CA LYS A 73 -15.20 11.82 4.81
C LYS A 73 -14.75 10.41 5.19
N PRO A 74 -14.16 9.63 4.25
CA PRO A 74 -13.78 8.24 4.51
C PRO A 74 -12.87 8.06 5.72
N ILE A 75 -11.88 8.94 5.89
CA ILE A 75 -10.91 8.85 6.99
C ILE A 75 -11.58 8.98 8.37
N ASP A 76 -12.55 9.88 8.50
CA ASP A 76 -13.30 10.09 9.74
C ASP A 76 -14.14 8.86 10.05
N ALA A 77 -14.72 8.22 9.03
CA ALA A 77 -15.41 6.94 9.15
C ALA A 77 -14.48 5.75 9.44
N GLY A 78 -13.17 5.96 9.54
CA GLY A 78 -12.17 4.92 9.78
C GLY A 78 -11.80 4.10 8.55
N ILE A 79 -12.13 4.59 7.35
CA ILE A 79 -11.80 3.98 6.07
C ILE A 79 -10.45 4.51 5.58
N GLY A 80 -9.53 3.60 5.27
CA GLY A 80 -8.22 3.97 4.70
C GLY A 80 -7.36 4.76 5.68
N VAL A 81 -7.37 4.42 6.96
CA VAL A 81 -6.52 5.01 7.98
C VAL A 81 -5.10 4.47 7.90
N THR A 82 -4.11 5.25 8.31
CA THR A 82 -2.75 4.76 8.52
C THR A 82 -2.73 3.81 9.71
N LEU A 83 -2.39 2.55 9.46
CA LEU A 83 -2.26 1.48 10.46
C LEU A 83 -0.82 1.35 10.99
N GLY A 84 0.16 1.80 10.21
CA GLY A 84 1.57 1.81 10.58
C GLY A 84 2.43 2.56 9.57
N GLN A 85 3.66 2.87 9.97
CA GLN A 85 4.65 3.54 9.13
C GLN A 85 6.03 2.92 9.34
N ALA A 86 6.85 2.88 8.30
CA ALA A 86 8.22 2.40 8.36
C ALA A 86 9.14 3.23 7.46
N GLN A 87 10.36 3.47 7.92
CA GLN A 87 11.46 4.05 7.14
C GLN A 87 12.56 2.99 7.00
N SER A 88 12.30 2.03 6.11
CA SER A 88 13.17 0.87 5.87
C SER A 88 13.03 0.45 4.41
N LEU A 89 14.06 -0.20 3.87
CA LEU A 89 14.03 -0.85 2.56
C LEU A 89 13.27 -2.18 2.58
N GLU A 90 13.04 -2.75 3.76
CA GLU A 90 12.26 -3.98 3.96
C GLU A 90 11.09 -3.75 4.93
N PRO A 91 10.12 -2.88 4.57
CA PRO A 91 8.98 -2.62 5.42
C PRO A 91 8.12 -3.88 5.58
N SER A 92 7.57 -4.04 6.77
CA SER A 92 6.73 -5.18 7.14
C SER A 92 5.57 -4.73 8.04
N TYR A 93 4.41 -5.33 7.83
CA TYR A 93 3.22 -5.15 8.64
C TYR A 93 2.73 -6.51 9.12
N THR A 94 2.55 -6.64 10.43
CA THR A 94 1.93 -7.82 11.05
C THR A 94 0.44 -7.56 11.22
N PHE A 95 -0.38 -8.41 10.60
CA PHE A 95 -1.83 -8.34 10.73
C PHE A 95 -2.26 -8.57 12.17
N LYS A 96 -3.25 -7.79 12.62
CA LYS A 96 -3.91 -7.96 13.91
C LYS A 96 -5.17 -8.82 13.81
N GLY A 97 -5.65 -9.07 12.59
CA GLY A 97 -6.83 -9.90 12.30
C GLY A 97 -8.14 -9.12 12.31
N ASP A 98 -8.12 -7.87 12.77
CA ASP A 98 -9.25 -6.95 12.76
C ASP A 98 -9.32 -6.12 11.47
N GLU A 99 -8.35 -6.25 10.57
CA GLU A 99 -8.32 -5.52 9.31
C GLU A 99 -9.24 -6.17 8.26
N LEU A 100 -10.00 -5.34 7.55
CA LEU A 100 -10.72 -5.73 6.33
C LEU A 100 -9.75 -5.88 5.16
N TYR A 101 -8.76 -4.98 5.09
CA TYR A 101 -7.62 -5.03 4.18
C TYR A 101 -6.50 -4.13 4.71
N VAL A 102 -5.29 -4.35 4.21
CA VAL A 102 -4.14 -3.47 4.35
C VAL A 102 -3.51 -3.29 2.98
N ARG A 103 -3.13 -2.08 2.61
CA ARG A 103 -2.31 -1.77 1.44
C ARG A 103 -1.10 -0.97 1.88
N ALA A 104 -0.05 -0.95 1.06
CA ALA A 104 1.13 -0.14 1.33
C ALA A 104 1.27 0.97 0.30
N GLU A 105 1.66 2.13 0.78
CA GLU A 105 2.08 3.26 -0.01
C GLU A 105 3.52 3.62 0.36
N VAL A 106 4.40 3.64 -0.63
CA VAL A 106 5.78 4.08 -0.47
C VAL A 106 5.90 5.47 -1.08
N THR A 107 6.54 6.40 -0.38
CA THR A 107 6.93 7.72 -0.89
C THR A 107 8.44 7.85 -0.80
N SER A 108 9.09 8.23 -1.91
CA SER A 108 10.54 8.54 -1.91
C SER A 108 10.77 10.02 -1.62
N SER A 109 12.01 10.40 -1.31
CA SER A 109 12.45 11.81 -1.27
C SER A 109 12.82 12.37 -2.65
N LYS A 110 12.80 11.54 -3.70
CA LYS A 110 13.10 11.93 -5.07
C LYS A 110 11.86 12.51 -5.74
N LYS A 111 12.03 13.64 -6.43
CA LYS A 111 10.94 14.27 -7.19
C LYS A 111 10.53 13.39 -8.36
N LYS A 112 9.23 13.28 -8.58
CA LYS A 112 8.65 12.59 -9.73
C LYS A 112 9.02 13.34 -11.01
N ALA A 113 9.53 12.62 -12.01
CA ALA A 113 10.03 13.21 -13.25
C ALA A 113 8.94 13.97 -14.03
N ASN A 114 7.74 13.40 -14.15
CA ASN A 114 6.59 14.01 -14.83
C ASN A 114 5.42 14.16 -13.85
N PRO A 115 5.47 15.15 -12.95
CA PRO A 115 4.48 15.29 -11.91
C PRO A 115 3.18 15.91 -12.46
N TYR A 116 2.03 15.51 -11.91
CA TYR A 116 0.76 16.18 -12.25
C TYR A 116 0.67 17.55 -11.55
N VAL A 117 1.22 17.63 -10.33
CA VAL A 117 1.36 18.87 -9.55
C VAL A 117 2.84 19.12 -9.24
N ALA A 118 3.30 20.35 -9.41
CA ALA A 118 4.69 20.71 -9.11
C ALA A 118 5.09 20.30 -7.68
N GLY A 119 6.24 19.65 -7.54
CA GLY A 119 6.78 19.21 -6.25
C GLY A 119 6.34 17.81 -5.80
N GLU A 120 5.59 17.06 -6.61
CA GLU A 120 5.31 15.65 -6.30
C GLU A 120 6.58 14.80 -6.21
N PHE A 121 6.60 13.89 -5.24
CA PHE A 121 7.62 12.86 -5.09
C PHE A 121 7.21 11.56 -5.76
N GLU A 122 8.17 10.69 -6.05
CA GLU A 122 7.88 9.35 -6.55
C GLU A 122 7.12 8.55 -5.48
N ARG A 123 6.13 7.77 -5.93
CA ARG A 123 5.30 6.94 -5.07
C ARG A 123 5.10 5.58 -5.69
N ALA A 124 4.91 4.57 -4.84
CA ALA A 124 4.42 3.26 -5.24
C ALA A 124 3.22 2.86 -4.39
N TRP A 125 2.19 2.32 -5.05
CA TRP A 125 1.02 1.74 -4.39
C TRP A 125 0.98 0.24 -4.65
N ILE A 126 1.06 -0.52 -3.56
CA ILE A 126 0.94 -1.97 -3.59
C ILE A 126 -0.53 -2.33 -3.41
N GLN A 127 -1.00 -3.35 -4.15
CA GLN A 127 -2.39 -3.80 -4.10
C GLN A 127 -2.83 -4.15 -2.67
N PRO A 128 -4.09 -3.91 -2.29
CA PRO A 128 -4.62 -4.32 -1.00
C PRO A 128 -4.53 -5.83 -0.80
N VAL A 129 -4.02 -6.23 0.37
CA VAL A 129 -4.00 -7.61 0.85
C VAL A 129 -4.95 -7.76 2.03
N ARG A 130 -5.46 -8.97 2.25
CA ARG A 130 -6.33 -9.28 3.39
C ARG A 130 -5.60 -10.23 4.33
N PRO A 131 -5.77 -10.10 5.66
CA PRO A 131 -5.42 -11.19 6.56
C PRO A 131 -6.21 -12.43 6.17
N SER A 132 -5.61 -13.62 6.31
CA SER A 132 -6.34 -14.87 6.12
C SER A 132 -7.52 -14.94 7.10
N LYS A 133 -8.59 -15.62 6.67
CA LYS A 133 -9.74 -15.91 7.54
C LYS A 133 -9.35 -16.79 8.71
#